data_AF-A0A7C8IQG7-F1
#
_entry.id   AF-A0A7C8IQG7-F1
#
_cell.length_a   1.000
_cell.length_b   1.000
_cell.length_c   1.000
_cell.angle_alpha   90.00
_cell.angle_beta   90.00
_cell.angle_gamma   90.00
#
_symmetry.space_group_name_H-M   'P 1'
#
loop_
_entity.id
_entity.type
_entity.pdbx_description
1 polymer ?
#
loop_
_entity_poly.entity_id
_entity_poly.type
_entity_poly.pdbx_seq_one_letter_code
_entity_poly.pdbx_strand_id
1 'polypeptide(L)'
;MSFEGKIGEGAQEPLYVYLMSRVRGLTHLDFILLHGFPEDSPENILWRKNLIGDIAHFMALSWENPQPVSLEYRSNLRHTYVRDLLLLWSALPPRFQPITQTCVDSIDDIMSLPMVLLHQDLGSCNIMVEEATCHLVGVIDWAEAEVNPFGFNLYSIQSLMGKLHLRNGWTLFGDYNTLQDIFWERLEREIGGLSASQRQAIKLARILGLLLTRGFTSRLANEPEPTPISDDEYGRYNMMSLDAFLINPQTRFDSFK
;
A
#
# COMPACT_ATOMS: atom_id res chain seq x y z
N MET A 1 3.90 -9.01 21.69
CA MET A 1 5.36 -8.86 21.62
C MET A 1 5.84 -8.33 22.95
N SER A 2 6.91 -8.87 23.52
CA SER A 2 7.57 -8.36 24.71
C SER A 2 9.04 -8.06 24.40
N PHE A 3 9.55 -6.95 24.96
CA PHE A 3 10.96 -6.62 24.88
C PHE A 3 11.70 -7.36 25.99
N GLU A 4 12.69 -8.18 25.62
CA GLU A 4 13.41 -9.06 26.55
C GLU A 4 14.78 -8.51 26.96
N GLY A 5 15.23 -7.41 26.33
CA GLY A 5 16.42 -6.68 26.73
C GLY A 5 17.35 -6.31 25.59
N LYS A 6 18.47 -5.71 25.97
CA LYS A 6 19.55 -5.26 25.10
C LYS A 6 20.84 -5.99 25.46
N ILE A 7 21.50 -6.57 24.47
CA ILE A 7 22.81 -7.23 24.63
C ILE A 7 23.90 -6.30 24.07
N GLY A 8 24.98 -6.11 24.85
CA GLY A 8 26.14 -5.29 24.50
C GLY A 8 26.24 -3.97 25.30
N GLU A 9 27.44 -3.66 25.80
CA GLU A 9 27.80 -2.37 26.42
C GLU A 9 28.97 -1.71 25.66
N GLY A 10 28.99 -0.38 25.58
CA GLY A 10 30.10 0.40 25.00
C GLY A 10 29.94 0.80 23.52
N ALA A 11 31.04 0.83 22.77
CA ALA A 11 31.13 1.33 21.39
C ALA A 11 30.64 0.36 20.29
N GLN A 12 30.02 -0.76 20.67
CA GLN A 12 29.41 -1.72 19.74
C GLN A 12 27.91 -1.46 19.60
N GLU A 13 27.35 -1.72 18.41
CA GLU A 13 25.93 -1.56 18.17
C GLU A 13 25.11 -2.50 19.06
N PRO A 14 24.07 -1.99 19.74
CA PRO A 14 23.29 -2.77 20.69
C PRO A 14 22.35 -3.75 19.99
N LEU A 15 22.29 -5.00 20.48
CA LEU A 15 21.33 -6.00 20.00
C LEU A 15 20.05 -5.93 20.82
N TYR A 16 18.92 -5.66 20.17
CA TYR A 16 17.59 -5.67 20.79
C TYR A 16 16.91 -7.02 20.58
N VAL A 17 16.36 -7.60 21.64
CA VAL A 17 15.69 -8.91 21.60
C VAL A 17 14.21 -8.78 21.93
N TYR A 18 13.37 -9.33 21.06
CA TYR A 18 11.92 -9.34 21.21
C TYR A 18 11.38 -10.77 21.18
N LEU A 19 10.41 -11.06 22.03
CA LEU A 19 9.68 -12.33 22.05
C LEU A 19 8.25 -12.12 21.55
N MET A 20 7.81 -12.97 20.64
CA MET A 20 6.44 -12.93 20.12
C MET A 20 5.96 -14.32 19.70
N SER A 21 4.65 -14.52 19.75
CA SER A 21 4.02 -15.73 19.19
C SER A 21 4.17 -15.72 17.67
N ARG A 22 4.59 -16.85 17.11
CA ARG A 22 4.66 -17.02 15.65
C ARG A 22 3.26 -17.02 15.06
N VAL A 23 3.04 -16.18 14.05
CA VAL A 23 1.86 -16.26 13.18
C VAL A 23 1.91 -17.58 12.42
N ARG A 24 0.90 -18.43 12.61
CA ARG A 24 0.80 -19.74 11.93
C ARG A 24 0.21 -19.53 10.54
N GLY A 25 0.72 -20.26 9.54
CA GLY A 25 0.31 -20.14 8.15
C GLY A 25 1.51 -20.14 7.21
N LEU A 26 1.24 -19.88 5.93
CA LEU A 26 2.23 -19.66 4.88
C LEU A 26 2.30 -18.18 4.53
N THR A 27 3.44 -17.70 4.02
CA THR A 27 3.43 -16.40 3.35
C THR A 27 2.56 -16.49 2.11
N HIS A 28 1.89 -15.41 1.73
CA HIS A 28 1.11 -15.39 0.49
C HIS A 28 1.99 -15.64 -0.74
N LEU A 29 3.27 -15.26 -0.70
CA LEU A 29 4.25 -15.62 -1.72
C LEU A 29 4.40 -17.15 -1.84
N ASP A 30 4.66 -17.85 -0.73
CA ASP A 30 4.79 -19.30 -0.73
C ASP A 30 3.50 -19.98 -1.19
N PHE A 31 2.35 -19.44 -0.79
CA PHE A 31 1.04 -19.92 -1.26
C PHE A 31 0.91 -19.83 -2.78
N ILE A 32 1.25 -18.69 -3.38
CA ILE A 32 1.21 -18.50 -4.84
C ILE A 32 2.18 -19.48 -5.53
N LEU A 33 3.38 -19.69 -4.98
CA LEU A 33 4.36 -20.61 -5.54
C LEU A 33 3.88 -22.07 -5.53
N LEU A 34 3.12 -22.47 -4.51
CA LEU A 34 2.58 -23.83 -4.36
C LEU A 34 1.29 -24.06 -5.16
N HIS A 35 0.40 -23.06 -5.20
CA HIS A 35 -0.98 -23.25 -5.64
C HIS A 35 -1.44 -22.30 -6.77
N GLY A 36 -0.64 -21.30 -7.12
CA GLY A 36 -1.02 -20.22 -8.04
C GLY A 36 -1.19 -20.62 -9.50
N PHE A 37 -0.98 -21.89 -9.87
CA PHE A 37 -1.15 -22.38 -11.23
C PHE A 37 -2.08 -23.60 -11.31
N PRO A 38 -3.03 -23.63 -12.26
CA PRO A 38 -3.32 -22.59 -13.26
C PRO A 38 -4.00 -21.36 -12.63
N GLU A 39 -3.59 -20.16 -13.08
CA GLU A 39 -3.92 -18.87 -12.44
C GLU A 39 -5.43 -18.60 -12.31
N ASP A 40 -6.21 -18.97 -13.32
CA ASP A 40 -7.66 -18.76 -13.35
C ASP A 40 -8.44 -20.05 -13.09
N SER A 41 -7.88 -20.96 -12.30
CA SER A 41 -8.66 -22.08 -11.75
C SER A 41 -9.81 -21.56 -10.87
N PRO A 42 -10.93 -22.29 -10.76
CA PRO A 42 -11.99 -21.96 -9.82
C PRO A 42 -11.49 -21.76 -8.38
N GLU A 43 -10.50 -22.56 -7.96
CA GLU A 43 -9.86 -22.49 -6.65
C GLU A 43 -9.09 -21.17 -6.48
N ASN A 44 -8.24 -20.79 -7.44
CA ASN A 44 -7.47 -19.55 -7.37
C ASN A 44 -8.37 -18.31 -7.38
N ILE A 45 -9.45 -18.32 -8.17
CA ILE A 45 -10.46 -17.26 -8.15
C ILE A 45 -11.12 -17.19 -6.77
N LEU A 46 -11.47 -18.32 -6.16
CA LEU A 46 -12.07 -18.34 -4.82
C LEU A 46 -11.09 -17.83 -3.76
N TRP A 47 -9.83 -18.26 -3.80
CA TRP A 47 -8.80 -17.84 -2.86
C TRP A 47 -8.49 -16.35 -2.95
N ARG A 48 -8.42 -15.76 -4.15
CA ARG A 48 -8.28 -14.30 -4.32
C ARG A 48 -9.44 -13.55 -3.69
N LYS A 49 -10.67 -14.05 -3.83
CA LYS A 49 -11.88 -13.46 -3.22
C LYS A 49 -11.86 -13.53 -1.70
N ASN A 50 -11.43 -14.66 -1.13
CA ASN A 50 -11.27 -14.82 0.31
C ASN A 50 -10.25 -13.80 0.85
N LEU A 51 -9.05 -13.80 0.28
CA LEU A 51 -7.97 -12.91 0.73
C LEU A 51 -8.36 -11.44 0.60
N ILE A 52 -8.98 -11.02 -0.52
CA ILE A 52 -9.32 -9.61 -0.68
C ILE A 52 -10.44 -9.16 0.28
N GLY A 53 -11.39 -10.05 0.57
CA GLY A 53 -12.41 -9.79 1.59
C GLY A 53 -11.78 -9.61 2.97
N ASP A 54 -10.80 -10.44 3.33
CA ASP A 54 -10.10 -10.33 4.61
C ASP A 54 -9.18 -9.11 4.68
N ILE A 55 -8.53 -8.74 3.57
CA ILE A 55 -7.75 -7.51 3.49
C ILE A 55 -8.65 -6.28 3.63
N ALA A 56 -9.86 -6.29 3.05
CA ALA A 56 -10.82 -5.21 3.26
C ALA A 56 -11.23 -5.10 4.74
N HIS A 57 -11.46 -6.23 5.40
CA HIS A 57 -11.72 -6.27 6.84
C HIS A 57 -10.53 -5.72 7.65
N PHE A 58 -9.32 -6.17 7.35
CA PHE A 58 -8.10 -5.68 7.99
C PHE A 58 -7.91 -4.17 7.84
N MET A 59 -8.21 -3.62 6.65
CA MET A 59 -8.17 -2.17 6.44
C MET A 59 -9.27 -1.46 7.23
N ALA A 60 -10.49 -2.00 7.29
CA ALA A 60 -11.57 -1.43 8.08
C ALA A 60 -11.20 -1.34 9.57
N LEU A 61 -10.51 -2.35 10.14
CA LEU A 61 -10.01 -2.30 11.52
C LEU A 61 -9.09 -1.10 11.76
N SER A 62 -8.25 -0.73 10.79
CA SER A 62 -7.39 0.47 10.91
C SER A 62 -8.23 1.76 10.90
N TRP A 63 -9.26 1.84 10.05
CA TRP A 63 -10.18 2.98 9.99
C TRP A 63 -10.94 3.19 11.30
N GLU A 64 -11.42 2.10 11.90
CA GLU A 64 -12.17 2.13 13.17
C GLU A 64 -11.29 2.45 14.38
N ASN A 65 -9.96 2.33 14.24
CA ASN A 65 -8.98 2.59 15.30
C ASN A 65 -8.00 3.70 14.90
N PRO A 66 -8.49 4.94 14.67
CA PRO A 66 -7.63 6.05 14.31
C PRO A 66 -6.67 6.39 15.46
N GLN A 67 -5.45 6.75 15.09
CA GLN A 67 -4.40 7.12 16.01
C GLN A 67 -4.51 8.63 16.34
N PRO A 68 -4.48 9.00 17.63
CA PRO A 68 -4.47 10.41 18.01
C PRO A 68 -3.15 11.04 17.58
N VAL A 69 -3.24 12.14 16.82
CA VAL A 69 -2.07 12.93 16.41
C VAL A 69 -2.27 14.40 16.78
N SER A 70 -1.17 15.11 17.04
CA SER A 70 -1.23 16.55 17.26
C SER A 70 -1.56 17.30 15.97
N LEU A 71 -2.12 18.51 16.10
CA LEU A 71 -2.33 19.40 14.96
C LEU A 71 -1.00 19.71 14.25
N GLU A 72 0.06 19.91 15.02
CA GLU A 72 1.41 20.14 14.49
C GLU A 72 1.90 18.96 13.63
N TYR A 73 1.73 17.71 14.11
CA TYR A 73 2.09 16.53 13.33
C TYR A 73 1.34 16.48 12.00
N ARG A 74 0.02 16.68 12.03
CA ARG A 74 -0.82 16.68 10.82
C ARG A 74 -0.44 17.82 9.87
N SER A 75 -0.15 19.01 10.38
CA SER A 75 0.31 20.16 9.59
C SER A 75 1.69 19.93 8.97
N ASN A 76 2.61 19.31 9.70
CA ASN A 76 3.94 18.97 9.19
C ASN A 76 3.85 17.91 8.09
N LEU A 77 3.08 16.85 8.28
CA LEU A 77 2.81 15.85 7.24
C LEU A 77 2.24 16.48 5.98
N ARG A 78 1.22 17.34 6.13
CA ARG A 78 0.65 18.07 5.00
C ARG A 78 1.69 18.88 4.23
N HIS A 79 2.54 19.63 4.93
CA HIS A 79 3.61 20.41 4.29
C HIS A 79 4.59 19.50 3.55
N THR A 80 4.99 18.38 4.15
CA THR A 80 5.87 17.39 3.54
C THR A 80 5.25 16.82 2.25
N TYR A 81 3.98 16.41 2.28
CA TYR A 81 3.34 15.85 1.08
C TYR A 81 3.17 16.88 -0.04
N VAL A 82 2.80 18.13 0.28
CA VAL A 82 2.71 19.19 -0.74
C VAL A 82 4.08 19.45 -1.36
N ARG A 83 5.13 19.56 -0.53
CA ARG A 83 6.50 19.72 -1.01
C ARG A 83 6.89 18.56 -1.94
N ASP A 84 6.70 17.32 -1.49
CA ASP A 84 7.08 16.12 -2.24
C ASP A 84 6.29 16.02 -3.55
N LEU A 85 4.99 16.33 -3.55
CA LEU A 85 4.18 16.40 -4.77
C LEU A 85 4.70 17.45 -5.76
N LEU A 86 5.07 18.64 -5.30
CA LEU A 86 5.63 19.67 -6.18
C LEU A 86 7.00 19.27 -6.75
N LEU A 87 7.82 18.57 -5.97
CA LEU A 87 9.06 17.97 -6.46
C LEU A 87 8.77 16.94 -7.55
N LEU A 88 7.83 16.01 -7.33
CA LEU A 88 7.43 15.03 -8.34
C LEU A 88 6.82 15.68 -9.58
N TRP A 89 6.02 16.73 -9.42
CA TRP A 89 5.40 17.45 -10.54
C TRP A 89 6.45 18.04 -11.49
N SER A 90 7.57 18.54 -10.93
CA SER A 90 8.66 19.13 -11.70
C SER A 90 9.64 18.10 -12.28
N ALA A 91 9.87 16.99 -11.58
CA ALA A 91 10.87 15.99 -11.96
C ALA A 91 10.32 14.86 -12.85
N LEU A 92 9.08 14.42 -12.62
CA LEU A 92 8.50 13.31 -13.38
C LEU A 92 8.11 13.74 -14.81
N PRO A 93 8.04 12.79 -15.76
CA PRO A 93 7.58 13.09 -17.12
C PRO A 93 6.22 13.81 -17.15
N PRO A 94 5.98 14.73 -18.11
CA PRO A 94 4.77 15.57 -18.15
C PRO A 94 3.43 14.82 -18.09
N ARG A 95 3.40 13.54 -18.50
CA ARG A 95 2.22 12.67 -18.40
C ARG A 95 1.69 12.51 -16.97
N PHE A 96 2.54 12.69 -15.95
CA PHE A 96 2.14 12.62 -14.54
C PHE A 96 1.73 13.97 -13.94
N GLN A 97 1.93 15.09 -14.63
CA GLN A 97 1.61 16.41 -14.08
C GLN A 97 0.13 16.60 -13.70
N PRO A 98 -0.86 16.18 -14.53
CA PRO A 98 -2.27 16.36 -14.18
C PRO A 98 -2.66 15.62 -12.90
N ILE A 99 -2.12 14.42 -12.71
CA ILE A 99 -2.45 13.53 -11.59
C ILE A 99 -1.80 14.00 -10.29
N THR A 100 -0.55 14.46 -10.39
CA THR A 100 0.16 15.09 -9.27
C THR A 100 -0.53 16.40 -8.88
N GLN A 101 -0.93 17.24 -9.83
CA GLN A 101 -1.68 18.48 -9.55
C GLN A 101 -3.01 18.19 -8.85
N THR A 102 -3.75 17.17 -9.32
CA THR A 102 -5.01 16.75 -8.67
C THR A 102 -4.79 16.39 -7.20
N CYS A 103 -3.68 15.73 -6.86
CA CYS A 103 -3.35 15.39 -5.47
C CYS A 103 -2.98 16.63 -4.64
N VAL A 104 -2.29 17.62 -5.24
CA VAL A 104 -2.00 18.90 -4.58
C VAL A 104 -3.29 19.65 -4.27
N ASP A 105 -4.18 19.76 -5.26
CA ASP A 105 -5.45 20.51 -5.13
C ASP A 105 -6.39 19.85 -4.11
N SER A 106 -6.30 18.53 -3.95
CA SER A 106 -7.14 17.75 -3.04
C SER A 106 -6.45 17.42 -1.70
N ILE A 107 -5.32 18.06 -1.39
CA ILE A 107 -4.52 17.68 -0.22
C ILE A 107 -5.30 17.85 1.08
N ASP A 108 -6.15 18.87 1.19
CA ASP A 108 -6.93 19.11 2.41
C ASP A 108 -8.01 18.02 2.61
N ASP A 109 -8.61 17.52 1.53
CA ASP A 109 -9.56 16.40 1.58
C ASP A 109 -8.86 15.10 1.99
N ILE A 110 -7.70 14.79 1.40
CA ILE A 110 -6.87 13.64 1.78
C ILE A 110 -6.48 13.75 3.25
N MET A 111 -5.98 14.93 3.65
CA MET A 111 -5.58 15.19 5.02
C MET A 111 -6.75 15.27 5.98
N SER A 112 -8.01 15.24 5.54
CA SER A 112 -9.20 15.18 6.40
C SER A 112 -9.55 13.75 6.84
N LEU A 113 -9.01 12.74 6.15
CA LEU A 113 -9.23 11.33 6.46
C LEU A 113 -8.70 10.97 7.87
N PRO A 114 -9.20 9.88 8.47
CA PRO A 114 -8.66 9.38 9.73
C PRO A 114 -7.17 9.08 9.62
N MET A 115 -6.41 9.47 10.64
CA MET A 115 -4.99 9.12 10.76
C MET A 115 -4.91 7.72 11.35
N VAL A 116 -4.30 6.78 10.63
CA VAL A 116 -4.30 5.36 10.98
C VAL A 116 -2.89 4.80 10.91
N LEU A 117 -2.63 3.72 11.64
CA LEU A 117 -1.36 3.01 11.54
C LEU A 117 -1.34 2.22 10.22
N LEU A 118 -0.40 2.55 9.33
CA LEU A 118 -0.19 1.85 8.06
C LEU A 118 1.07 1.02 8.12
N HIS A 119 1.07 -0.13 7.45
CA HIS A 119 2.21 -1.05 7.40
C HIS A 119 3.42 -0.53 6.58
N GLN A 120 3.17 0.33 5.58
CA GLN A 120 4.11 0.83 4.56
C GLN A 120 4.75 -0.21 3.62
N ASP A 121 4.97 -1.44 4.06
CA ASP A 121 5.47 -2.54 3.21
C ASP A 121 4.49 -3.73 3.12
N LEU A 122 3.22 -3.46 2.86
CA LEU A 122 2.22 -4.52 2.77
C LEU A 122 2.35 -5.25 1.42
N GLY A 123 2.91 -6.46 1.42
CA GLY A 123 3.08 -7.26 0.20
C GLY A 123 3.00 -8.76 0.46
N SER A 124 3.08 -9.57 -0.60
CA SER A 124 2.92 -11.04 -0.51
C SER A 124 3.89 -11.73 0.46
N CYS A 125 5.05 -11.12 0.74
CA CYS A 125 6.00 -11.64 1.73
C CYS A 125 5.55 -11.41 3.19
N ASN A 126 4.77 -10.34 3.42
CA ASN A 126 4.37 -9.87 4.75
C ASN A 126 2.92 -10.25 5.11
N ILE A 127 2.18 -10.82 4.15
CA ILE A 127 0.84 -11.35 4.32
C ILE A 127 0.93 -12.85 4.63
N MET A 128 0.35 -13.27 5.74
CA MET A 128 0.26 -14.68 6.14
C MET A 128 -1.14 -15.21 5.86
N VAL A 129 -1.23 -16.38 5.23
CA VAL A 129 -2.52 -17.02 4.86
C VAL A 129 -2.63 -18.46 5.34
N GLU A 130 -3.87 -18.92 5.51
CA GLU A 130 -4.19 -20.33 5.70
C GLU A 130 -4.06 -21.11 4.38
N GLU A 131 -3.31 -22.21 4.37
CA GLU A 131 -3.00 -22.99 3.16
C GLU A 131 -4.23 -23.59 2.46
N ALA A 132 -5.29 -23.94 3.20
CA ALA A 132 -6.46 -24.58 2.59
C ALA A 132 -7.41 -23.58 1.88
N THR A 133 -7.44 -22.33 2.36
CA THR A 133 -8.52 -21.38 2.03
C THR A 133 -8.02 -20.03 1.55
N CYS A 134 -6.72 -19.75 1.70
CA CYS A 134 -6.11 -18.44 1.48
C CYS A 134 -6.74 -17.31 2.33
N HIS A 135 -7.36 -17.66 3.47
CA HIS A 135 -7.81 -16.64 4.42
C HIS A 135 -6.62 -15.99 5.11
N LEU A 136 -6.71 -14.68 5.35
CA LEU A 136 -5.69 -13.92 6.07
C LEU A 136 -5.61 -14.40 7.53
N VAL A 137 -4.44 -14.82 7.96
CA VAL A 137 -4.19 -15.26 9.36
C VAL A 137 -3.22 -14.33 10.11
N GLY A 138 -2.57 -13.40 9.40
CA GLY A 138 -1.84 -12.31 10.01
C GLY A 138 -1.03 -11.47 9.03
N VAL A 139 -0.48 -10.37 9.53
CA VAL A 139 0.45 -9.49 8.83
C VAL A 139 1.70 -9.34 9.70
N ILE A 140 2.88 -9.54 9.12
CA ILE A 140 4.18 -9.51 9.80
C ILE A 140 5.06 -8.39 9.23
N ASP A 141 6.16 -8.09 9.91
CA ASP A 141 7.15 -7.08 9.50
C ASP A 141 6.66 -5.62 9.54
N TRP A 142 6.18 -5.22 10.72
CA TRP A 142 5.70 -3.86 11.00
C TRP A 142 6.84 -2.85 11.25
N ALA A 143 8.08 -3.13 10.84
CA ALA A 143 9.22 -2.26 11.12
C ALA A 143 9.08 -0.86 10.51
N GLU A 144 8.47 -0.77 9.33
CA GLU A 144 8.23 0.48 8.59
C GLU A 144 6.88 1.12 8.91
N ALA A 145 6.16 0.65 9.92
CA ALA A 145 4.81 1.11 10.19
C ALA A 145 4.76 2.59 10.60
N GLU A 146 3.85 3.35 10.00
CA GLU A 146 3.75 4.80 10.21
C GLU A 146 2.30 5.27 10.25
N VAL A 147 2.03 6.29 11.06
CA VAL A 147 0.71 6.93 11.14
C VAL A 147 0.50 7.91 9.99
N ASN A 148 -0.42 7.61 9.09
CA ASN A 148 -0.70 8.41 7.89
C ASN A 148 -2.22 8.50 7.65
N PRO A 149 -2.70 9.40 6.77
CA PRO A 149 -4.10 9.39 6.36
C PRO A 149 -4.49 8.03 5.77
N PHE A 150 -5.67 7.53 6.13
CA PHE A 150 -6.19 6.27 5.60
C PHE A 150 -6.20 6.31 4.06
N GLY A 151 -5.83 5.19 3.43
CA GLY A 151 -5.81 5.06 1.98
C GLY A 151 -4.41 5.08 1.37
N PHE A 152 -3.41 5.65 2.06
CA PHE A 152 -2.04 5.78 1.53
C PHE A 152 -1.42 4.44 1.11
N ASN A 153 -1.60 3.37 1.88
CA ASN A 153 -1.05 2.06 1.53
C ASN A 153 -1.93 1.25 0.57
N LEU A 154 -3.11 1.74 0.17
CA LEU A 154 -4.05 0.95 -0.66
C LEU A 154 -3.56 0.72 -2.10
N TYR A 155 -2.46 1.32 -2.53
CA TYR A 155 -1.87 0.97 -3.83
C TYR A 155 -1.25 -0.43 -3.77
N SER A 156 -0.83 -0.88 -2.59
CA SER A 156 -0.15 -2.16 -2.40
C SER A 156 -1.05 -3.37 -2.69
N ILE A 157 -2.36 -3.25 -2.44
CA ILE A 157 -3.35 -4.31 -2.66
C ILE A 157 -3.48 -4.70 -4.14
N GLN A 158 -2.98 -3.88 -5.06
CA GLN A 158 -2.99 -4.15 -6.49
C GLN A 158 -2.17 -5.38 -6.86
N SER A 159 -1.15 -5.68 -6.06
CA SER A 159 -0.39 -6.93 -6.16
C SER A 159 -1.21 -8.18 -5.87
N LEU A 160 -2.39 -8.04 -5.24
CA LEU A 160 -3.33 -9.13 -4.98
C LEU A 160 -4.37 -9.30 -6.10
N MET A 161 -4.48 -8.31 -7.00
CA MET A 161 -5.49 -8.27 -8.07
C MET A 161 -4.87 -8.29 -9.47
N GLY A 162 -3.55 -8.42 -9.55
CA GLY A 162 -2.80 -8.50 -10.79
C GLY A 162 -1.37 -8.93 -10.55
N LYS A 163 -0.59 -8.98 -11.63
CA LYS A 163 0.80 -9.43 -11.62
C LYS A 163 1.69 -8.47 -12.39
N LEU A 164 2.93 -8.33 -11.93
CA LEU A 164 3.98 -7.63 -12.62
C LEU A 164 4.79 -8.61 -13.47
N HIS A 165 4.81 -8.41 -14.78
CA HIS A 165 5.72 -9.10 -15.69
C HIS A 165 6.84 -8.13 -16.11
N LEU A 166 8.11 -8.47 -15.81
CA LEU A 166 9.24 -7.56 -16.01
C LEU A 166 9.39 -7.03 -17.45
N ARG A 167 8.89 -7.77 -18.45
CA ARG A 167 8.88 -7.34 -19.85
C ARG A 167 7.62 -6.57 -20.26
N ASN A 168 6.47 -6.91 -19.68
CA ASN A 168 5.16 -6.47 -20.20
C ASN A 168 4.45 -5.49 -19.25
N GLY A 169 5.05 -5.21 -18.10
CA GLY A 169 4.44 -4.40 -17.05
C GLY A 169 3.37 -5.17 -16.29
N TRP A 170 2.44 -4.41 -15.71
CA TRP A 170 1.33 -4.94 -14.94
C TRP A 170 0.25 -5.54 -15.84
N THR A 171 -0.34 -6.65 -15.40
CA THR A 171 -1.53 -7.25 -15.99
C THR A 171 -2.50 -7.59 -14.87
N LEU A 172 -3.75 -7.17 -15.00
CA LEU A 172 -4.80 -7.47 -14.03
C LEU A 172 -5.28 -8.91 -14.19
N PHE A 173 -5.71 -9.55 -13.10
CA PHE A 173 -6.39 -10.84 -13.19
C PHE A 173 -7.76 -10.70 -13.87
N GLY A 174 -8.27 -11.79 -14.47
CA GLY A 174 -9.55 -11.77 -15.18
C GLY A 174 -10.75 -11.41 -14.29
N ASP A 175 -10.64 -11.66 -12.98
CA ASP A 175 -11.63 -11.36 -11.94
C ASP A 175 -11.40 -10.02 -11.23
N TYR A 176 -10.51 -9.15 -11.73
CA TYR A 176 -10.16 -7.85 -11.10
C TYR A 176 -11.36 -7.01 -10.67
N ASN A 177 -12.37 -6.84 -11.55
CA ASN A 177 -13.54 -6.03 -11.21
C ASN A 177 -14.30 -6.63 -10.02
N THR A 178 -14.45 -7.95 -9.98
CA THR A 178 -15.07 -8.64 -8.84
C THR A 178 -14.26 -8.45 -7.56
N LEU A 179 -12.92 -8.48 -7.64
CA LEU A 179 -12.07 -8.25 -6.47
C LEU A 179 -12.17 -6.80 -5.96
N GLN A 180 -12.27 -5.81 -6.86
CA GLN A 180 -12.54 -4.42 -6.49
C GLN A 180 -13.89 -4.26 -5.81
N ASP A 181 -14.94 -4.87 -6.37
CA ASP A 181 -16.29 -4.81 -5.81
C ASP A 181 -16.32 -5.42 -4.39
N ILE A 182 -15.75 -6.62 -4.21
CA ILE A 182 -15.65 -7.27 -2.90
C ILE A 182 -14.89 -6.38 -1.90
N PHE A 183 -13.76 -5.80 -2.31
CA PHE A 183 -12.97 -4.95 -1.45
C PHE A 183 -13.78 -3.73 -0.97
N TRP A 184 -14.36 -2.97 -1.91
CA TRP A 184 -15.07 -1.74 -1.58
C TRP A 184 -16.38 -2.00 -0.84
N GLU A 185 -17.16 -3.01 -1.24
CA GLU A 185 -18.40 -3.36 -0.54
C GLU A 185 -18.15 -3.83 0.88
N ARG A 186 -17.10 -4.65 1.09
CA ARG A 186 -16.74 -5.12 2.43
C ARG A 186 -16.27 -3.96 3.30
N LEU A 187 -15.33 -3.15 2.80
CA LEU A 187 -14.80 -2.00 3.51
C LEU A 187 -15.92 -1.03 3.90
N GLU A 188 -16.76 -0.62 2.94
CA GLU A 188 -17.85 0.32 3.15
C GLU A 188 -18.88 -0.21 4.16
N ARG A 189 -19.23 -1.50 4.08
CA ARG A 189 -20.14 -2.14 5.04
C ARG A 189 -19.59 -2.11 6.45
N GLU A 190 -18.31 -2.44 6.63
CA GLU A 190 -17.74 -2.55 7.98
C GLU A 190 -17.58 -1.21 8.66
N ILE A 191 -17.14 -0.18 7.94
CA ILE A 191 -16.92 1.15 8.53
C ILE A 191 -18.21 1.97 8.68
N GLY A 192 -19.38 1.36 8.43
CA GLY A 192 -20.70 1.99 8.60
C GLY A 192 -21.12 2.92 7.45
N GLY A 193 -20.51 2.76 6.27
CA GLY A 193 -20.79 3.56 5.07
C GLY A 193 -19.72 4.62 4.78
N LEU A 194 -19.63 5.04 3.51
CA LEU A 194 -18.75 6.13 3.06
C LEU A 194 -19.57 7.17 2.30
N SER A 195 -19.34 8.45 2.60
CA SER A 195 -19.81 9.50 1.70
C SER A 195 -19.03 9.43 0.37
N ALA A 196 -19.63 9.96 -0.70
CA ALA A 196 -18.95 10.06 -1.99
C ALA A 196 -17.63 10.85 -1.90
N SER A 197 -17.58 11.90 -1.08
CA SER A 197 -16.37 12.69 -0.85
C SER A 197 -15.30 11.92 -0.08
N GLN A 198 -15.66 11.17 0.96
CA GLN A 198 -14.72 10.31 1.68
C GLN A 198 -14.16 9.23 0.77
N ARG A 199 -15.01 8.55 -0.01
CA ARG A 199 -14.57 7.53 -0.96
C ARG A 199 -13.61 8.12 -2.00
N GLN A 200 -13.88 9.33 -2.49
CA GLN A 200 -12.97 10.03 -3.40
C GLN A 200 -11.66 10.42 -2.72
N ALA A 201 -11.69 10.92 -1.49
CA ALA A 201 -10.49 11.25 -0.73
C ALA A 201 -9.61 10.01 -0.49
N ILE A 202 -10.19 8.85 -0.14
CA ILE A 202 -9.46 7.58 0.01
C ILE A 202 -8.80 7.18 -1.31
N LYS A 203 -9.53 7.30 -2.42
CA LYS A 203 -9.02 7.03 -3.76
C LYS A 203 -7.83 7.92 -4.14
N LEU A 204 -7.86 9.19 -3.74
CA LEU A 204 -6.78 10.16 -3.93
C LEU A 204 -5.60 9.90 -2.99
N ALA A 205 -5.87 9.54 -1.73
CA ALA A 205 -4.86 9.10 -0.76
C ALA A 205 -4.07 7.88 -1.29
N ARG A 206 -4.75 6.92 -1.93
CA ARG A 206 -4.11 5.78 -2.62
C ARG A 206 -3.11 6.21 -3.70
N ILE A 207 -3.47 7.22 -4.49
CA ILE A 207 -2.60 7.75 -5.56
C ILE A 207 -1.42 8.49 -4.96
N LEU A 208 -1.67 9.32 -3.95
CA LEU A 208 -0.61 10.03 -3.23
C LEU A 208 0.39 9.05 -2.64
N GLY A 209 -0.08 8.00 -1.97
CA GLY A 209 0.79 6.95 -1.43
C GLY A 209 1.62 6.25 -2.52
N LEU A 210 1.02 5.95 -3.68
CA LEU A 210 1.77 5.39 -4.81
C LEU A 210 2.84 6.35 -5.32
N LEU A 211 2.49 7.63 -5.50
CA LEU A 211 3.41 8.68 -5.96
C LEU A 211 4.57 8.86 -4.99
N LEU A 212 4.34 8.89 -3.69
CA LEU A 212 5.41 9.03 -2.71
C LEU A 212 6.30 7.78 -2.62
N THR A 213 5.71 6.59 -2.77
CA THR A 213 6.46 5.32 -2.67
C THR A 213 7.29 5.04 -3.93
N ARG A 214 6.73 5.31 -5.11
CA ARG A 214 7.35 4.98 -6.41
C ARG A 214 7.93 6.19 -7.12
N GLY A 215 7.54 7.41 -6.76
CA GLY A 215 8.09 8.62 -7.35
C GLY A 215 9.46 9.01 -6.80
N PHE A 216 9.92 8.39 -5.70
CA PHE A 216 11.20 8.68 -5.07
C PHE A 216 12.13 7.46 -5.05
N THR A 217 13.42 7.71 -4.86
CA THR A 217 14.38 6.69 -4.44
C THR A 217 14.01 6.10 -3.08
N SER A 218 14.62 4.96 -2.73
CA SER A 218 14.35 4.24 -1.49
C SER A 218 14.41 5.16 -0.26
N ARG A 219 13.48 4.95 0.68
CA ARG A 219 13.42 5.64 1.98
C ARG A 219 13.94 4.78 3.14
N LEU A 220 14.60 3.66 2.82
CA LEU A 220 15.11 2.73 3.84
C LEU A 220 16.16 3.38 4.73
N ALA A 221 16.25 2.92 5.98
CA ALA A 221 17.31 3.32 6.88
C ALA A 221 18.68 3.05 6.23
N ASN A 222 19.57 4.06 6.28
CA ASN A 222 20.90 4.11 5.67
C ASN A 222 20.96 4.47 4.17
N GLU A 223 19.83 4.73 3.51
CA GLU A 223 19.82 5.32 2.17
C GLU A 223 19.99 6.85 2.23
N PRO A 224 20.46 7.49 1.14
CA PRO A 224 20.46 8.95 1.03
C PRO A 224 19.05 9.54 1.16
N GLU A 225 18.99 10.85 1.41
CA GLU A 225 17.73 11.61 1.35
C GLU A 225 16.97 11.30 0.05
N PRO A 226 15.68 10.91 0.14
CA PRO A 226 14.92 10.48 -1.03
C PRO A 226 14.82 11.57 -2.09
N THR A 227 15.25 11.28 -3.31
CA THR A 227 15.11 12.19 -4.46
C THR A 227 14.11 11.65 -5.47
N PRO A 228 13.45 12.52 -6.27
CA PRO A 228 12.58 12.05 -7.34
C PRO A 228 13.31 11.10 -8.30
N ILE A 229 12.65 10.03 -8.71
CA ILE A 229 13.20 9.10 -9.71
C ILE A 229 13.33 9.81 -11.06
N SER A 230 14.29 9.35 -11.87
CA SER A 230 14.41 9.70 -13.28
C SER A 230 13.85 8.58 -14.16
N ASP A 231 13.50 8.90 -15.40
CA ASP A 231 13.13 7.89 -16.41
C ASP A 231 14.41 7.22 -16.98
N ASP A 232 15.19 6.60 -16.09
CA ASP A 232 16.46 5.94 -16.36
C ASP A 232 16.44 4.46 -15.93
N GLU A 233 17.59 3.78 -16.01
CA GLU A 233 17.68 2.37 -15.63
C GLU A 233 17.35 2.13 -14.14
N TYR A 234 17.69 3.07 -13.27
CA TYR A 234 17.45 2.95 -11.83
C TYR A 234 15.98 3.22 -11.46
N GLY A 235 15.34 4.18 -12.13
CA GLY A 235 13.93 4.51 -11.92
C GLY A 235 12.95 3.61 -12.68
N ARG A 236 13.41 2.81 -13.65
CA ARG A 236 12.54 2.07 -14.59
C ARG A 236 11.44 1.24 -13.93
N TYR A 237 11.75 0.49 -12.87
CA TYR A 237 10.76 -0.38 -12.20
C TYR A 237 9.66 0.42 -11.50
N ASN A 238 10.06 1.52 -10.87
CA ASN A 238 9.12 2.43 -10.23
C ASN A 238 8.29 3.19 -11.28
N MET A 239 8.91 3.67 -12.36
CA MET A 239 8.23 4.30 -13.49
C MET A 239 7.19 3.36 -14.13
N MET A 240 7.54 2.08 -14.30
CA MET A 240 6.62 1.06 -14.81
C MET A 240 5.36 0.90 -13.94
N SER A 241 5.50 1.02 -12.62
CA SER A 241 4.37 0.98 -11.70
C SER A 241 3.53 2.25 -11.77
N LEU A 242 4.17 3.42 -11.86
CA LEU A 242 3.48 4.70 -12.04
C LEU A 242 2.69 4.71 -13.36
N ASP A 243 3.30 4.30 -14.47
CA ASP A 243 2.64 4.23 -15.78
C ASP A 243 1.46 3.25 -15.76
N ALA A 244 1.64 2.06 -15.17
CA ALA A 244 0.57 1.09 -15.08
C ALA A 244 -0.65 1.62 -14.32
N PHE A 245 -0.45 2.19 -13.14
CA PHE A 245 -1.55 2.50 -12.24
C PHE A 245 -2.13 3.92 -12.40
N LEU A 246 -1.39 4.83 -13.04
CA LEU A 246 -1.80 6.22 -13.22
C LEU A 246 -2.15 6.57 -14.66
N ILE A 247 -1.54 5.90 -15.66
CA ILE A 247 -1.64 6.30 -17.08
C ILE A 247 -2.36 5.25 -17.93
N ASN A 248 -1.93 3.99 -17.86
CA ASN A 248 -2.38 2.94 -18.76
C ASN A 248 -3.89 2.66 -18.59
N PRO A 249 -4.74 2.87 -19.61
CA PRO A 249 -6.19 2.68 -19.50
C PRO A 249 -6.64 1.28 -19.07
N GLN A 250 -5.81 0.25 -19.30
CA GLN A 250 -6.12 -1.14 -18.96
C GLN A 250 -5.89 -1.47 -17.49
N THR A 251 -4.98 -0.74 -16.82
CA THR A 251 -4.51 -1.05 -15.47
C THR A 251 -4.66 0.11 -14.49
N ARG A 252 -4.96 1.32 -14.97
CA ARG A 252 -5.04 2.52 -14.14
C ARG A 252 -6.14 2.41 -13.09
N PHE A 253 -5.92 3.10 -11.97
CA PHE A 253 -6.90 3.23 -10.91
C PHE A 253 -8.21 3.85 -11.41
N ASP A 254 -9.30 3.42 -10.80
CA ASP A 254 -10.65 3.92 -11.03
C ASP A 254 -10.89 5.34 -10.48
N SER A 255 -9.88 5.95 -9.87
CA SER A 255 -9.89 7.32 -9.35
C SER A 255 -9.94 8.40 -10.45
N PHE A 256 -9.70 8.03 -11.72
CA PHE A 256 -9.63 8.96 -12.89
C PHE A 256 -10.55 8.54 -14.05
N LYS A 257 -11.62 7.80 -13.74
CA LYS A 257 -12.69 7.54 -14.70
C LYS A 257 -13.68 8.67 -14.71
#